data_AF-A0A7S3BBF8-F1
#
_entry.id   AF-A0A7S3BBF8-F1
#
_cell.length_a   1.000
_cell.length_b   1.000
_cell.length_c   1.000
_cell.angle_alpha   90.00
_cell.angle_beta   90.00
_cell.angle_gamma   90.00
#
_symmetry.space_group_name_H-M   'P 1'
#
loop_
_entity.id
_entity.type
_entity.pdbx_description
1 polymer ?
#
loop_
_entity_poly.entity_id
_entity_poly.type
_entity_poly.pdbx_seq_one_letter_code
_entity_poly.pdbx_strand_id
1 'polypeptide(L)'
;GAQAAIRDLGAGGAGGAGELRLLGLASELKSLVETGQESLDVQDIEALVRVCVGVVDARASGRARFLQIRYSALLLESLRRHGEALASRQLRLAWRPLFAAVCAAALAPMSESEGALLRSQYATQLSSVVRLARRHFAPGAADEIAAELLPRVAAGAGRRSALEAMTLFGLFMPSRGEGAVSDSWDGHIREWVRLWAEGDGIAAWDLTAVALLGRLAKSGALRMRGGYPVISDDVWASVVPLVAKASLRALRLPIGGASGSGVGGRRDGRGASALLATKGSVQGHAAKLLVYTLGRAGQAPEGAAHAAQALVVADAGTDAAAQVQAQPLQACCEALEQTCMLVALVEQYAHPSNGGSWSSALGRLLEDLSSHLHGRRELEASFGAHASEPAEAPIVLPGRLERAM
;
A
#
# COMPACT_ATOMS: atom_id res chain seq x y z
N GLY A 1 25.22 -26.08 -8.37
CA GLY A 1 24.74 -26.35 -7.00
C GLY A 1 23.29 -25.92 -6.81
N ALA A 2 23.01 -24.62 -6.94
CA ALA A 2 21.69 -24.05 -6.64
C ALA A 2 20.50 -24.64 -7.40
N GLN A 3 20.63 -24.95 -8.70
CA GLN A 3 19.56 -25.58 -9.49
C GLN A 3 19.19 -26.98 -9.00
N ALA A 4 20.17 -27.78 -8.56
CA ALA A 4 19.93 -29.08 -7.95
C ALA A 4 19.24 -28.94 -6.59
N ALA A 5 19.66 -27.96 -5.78
CA ALA A 5 19.00 -27.63 -4.53
C ALA A 5 17.52 -27.23 -4.74
N ILE A 6 17.21 -26.37 -5.71
CA ILE A 6 15.83 -25.94 -6.00
C ILE A 6 14.95 -27.12 -6.45
N ARG A 7 15.48 -28.04 -7.26
CA ARG A 7 14.76 -29.28 -7.63
C ARG A 7 14.53 -30.20 -6.43
N ASP A 8 15.54 -30.38 -5.59
CA ASP A 8 15.45 -31.21 -4.37
C ASP A 8 14.45 -30.64 -3.35
N LEU A 9 14.29 -29.31 -3.28
CA LEU A 9 13.30 -28.66 -2.42
C LEU A 9 11.85 -29.01 -2.80
N GLY A 10 11.58 -29.20 -4.09
CA GLY A 10 10.27 -29.62 -4.59
C GLY A 10 9.92 -31.07 -4.25
N ALA A 11 10.93 -31.92 -4.04
CA ALA A 11 10.78 -33.35 -3.76
C ALA A 11 10.85 -33.72 -2.27
N GLY A 12 11.17 -32.78 -1.38
CA GLY A 12 11.40 -33.05 0.05
C GLY A 12 10.17 -33.55 0.80
N GLY A 13 10.21 -34.82 1.23
CA GLY A 13 9.18 -35.48 2.05
C GLY A 13 9.08 -34.92 3.48
N ALA A 14 7.88 -35.01 4.06
CA ALA A 14 7.60 -34.57 5.42
C ALA A 14 8.22 -35.54 6.45
N GLY A 15 9.35 -35.14 7.05
CA GLY A 15 10.02 -35.89 8.12
C GLY A 15 11.20 -35.11 8.71
N GLY A 16 11.57 -35.36 9.97
CA GLY A 16 12.55 -34.55 10.72
C GLY A 16 13.94 -34.44 10.07
N ALA A 17 14.43 -35.50 9.42
CA ALA A 17 15.68 -35.46 8.66
C ALA A 17 15.57 -34.61 7.37
N GLY A 18 14.40 -34.62 6.74
CA GLY A 18 14.09 -33.75 5.60
C GLY A 18 14.05 -32.28 6.02
N GLU A 19 13.44 -31.97 7.17
CA GLU A 19 13.35 -30.61 7.69
C GLU A 19 14.73 -29.99 8.00
N LEU A 20 15.65 -30.74 8.60
CA LEU A 20 17.02 -30.27 8.83
C LEU A 20 17.77 -29.98 7.54
N ARG A 21 17.60 -30.83 6.51
CA ARG A 21 18.17 -30.60 5.18
C ARG A 21 17.60 -29.33 4.54
N LEU A 22 16.29 -29.13 4.61
CA LEU A 22 15.62 -27.93 4.12
C LEU A 22 16.11 -26.65 4.84
N LEU A 23 16.47 -26.76 6.12
CA LEU A 23 17.00 -25.64 6.89
C LEU A 23 18.42 -25.23 6.44
N GLY A 24 19.28 -26.22 6.19
CA GLY A 24 20.62 -25.99 5.63
C GLY A 24 20.55 -25.30 4.27
N LEU A 25 19.73 -25.84 3.36
CA LEU A 25 19.51 -25.29 2.03
C LEU A 25 18.99 -23.84 2.06
N ALA A 26 18.09 -23.51 2.99
CA ALA A 26 17.59 -22.14 3.12
C ALA A 26 18.71 -21.12 3.44
N SER A 27 19.70 -21.54 4.23
CA SER A 27 20.81 -20.67 4.64
C SER A 27 21.82 -20.48 3.50
N GLU A 28 22.14 -21.56 2.78
CA GLU A 28 22.99 -21.52 1.58
C GLU A 28 22.37 -20.66 0.48
N LEU A 29 21.09 -20.90 0.14
CA LEU A 29 20.39 -20.14 -0.88
C LEU A 29 20.24 -18.66 -0.49
N LYS A 30 20.01 -18.36 0.79
CA LYS A 30 19.98 -16.97 1.26
C LYS A 30 21.34 -16.29 1.07
N SER A 31 22.42 -16.97 1.43
CA SER A 31 23.76 -16.44 1.22
C SER A 31 24.05 -16.20 -0.27
N LEU A 32 23.67 -17.11 -1.16
CA LEU A 32 23.84 -16.95 -2.61
C LEU A 32 23.06 -15.75 -3.16
N VAL A 33 21.81 -15.56 -2.75
CA VAL A 33 21.00 -14.40 -3.12
C VAL A 33 21.60 -13.10 -2.54
N GLU A 34 22.21 -13.16 -1.37
CA GLU A 34 22.81 -12.00 -0.69
C GLU A 34 24.17 -11.58 -1.25
N THR A 35 25.04 -12.53 -1.59
CA THR A 35 26.41 -12.25 -2.05
C THR A 35 26.48 -11.98 -3.55
N GLY A 36 25.51 -12.48 -4.33
CA GLY A 36 25.50 -12.32 -5.79
C GLY A 36 26.72 -12.93 -6.49
N GLN A 37 27.49 -13.76 -5.79
CA GLN A 37 28.76 -14.32 -6.28
C GLN A 37 28.57 -15.42 -7.33
N GLU A 38 27.42 -16.10 -7.34
CA GLU A 38 26.98 -16.95 -8.43
C GLU A 38 25.84 -16.24 -9.16
N SER A 39 25.96 -16.06 -10.49
CA SER A 39 24.90 -15.47 -11.31
C SER A 39 23.71 -16.42 -11.40
N LEU A 40 22.81 -16.37 -10.40
CA LEU A 40 21.52 -17.03 -10.49
C LEU A 40 20.72 -16.39 -11.62
N ASP A 41 20.30 -17.19 -12.59
CA ASP A 41 19.40 -16.71 -13.62
C ASP A 41 18.04 -16.33 -12.99
N VAL A 42 17.35 -15.38 -13.62
CA VAL A 42 16.03 -14.92 -13.17
C VAL A 42 15.04 -16.09 -13.14
N GLN A 43 15.20 -17.09 -14.02
CA GLN A 43 14.39 -18.32 -14.00
C GLN A 43 14.57 -19.14 -12.72
N ASP A 44 15.80 -19.25 -12.22
CA ASP A 44 16.10 -19.98 -10.99
C ASP A 44 15.50 -19.26 -9.78
N ILE A 45 15.55 -17.92 -9.78
CA ILE A 45 14.92 -17.09 -8.75
C ILE A 45 13.39 -17.22 -8.81
N GLU A 46 12.81 -17.28 -10.01
CA GLU A 46 11.38 -17.48 -10.23
C GLU A 46 10.91 -18.83 -9.67
N ALA A 47 11.67 -19.91 -9.95
CA ALA A 47 11.44 -21.23 -9.39
C ALA A 47 11.57 -21.23 -7.85
N LEU A 48 12.62 -20.59 -7.32
CA LEU A 48 12.85 -20.45 -5.89
C LEU A 48 11.68 -19.75 -5.18
N VAL A 49 11.18 -18.64 -5.76
CA VAL A 49 10.03 -17.91 -5.21
C VAL A 49 8.80 -18.82 -5.11
N ARG A 50 8.51 -19.62 -6.15
CA ARG A 50 7.37 -20.56 -6.12
C ARG A 50 7.53 -21.63 -5.04
N VAL A 51 8.73 -22.20 -4.91
CA VAL A 51 9.03 -23.19 -3.86
C VAL A 51 8.83 -22.56 -2.48
N CYS A 52 9.39 -21.37 -2.24
CA CYS A 52 9.25 -20.67 -0.97
C CYS A 52 7.78 -20.39 -0.62
N VAL A 53 6.94 -20.00 -1.59
CA VAL A 53 5.50 -19.81 -1.38
C VAL A 53 4.84 -21.13 -0.98
N GLY A 54 5.21 -22.25 -1.61
CA GLY A 54 4.72 -23.58 -1.23
C GLY A 54 5.14 -24.01 0.18
N VAL A 55 6.38 -23.70 0.60
CA VAL A 55 6.85 -23.98 1.98
C VAL A 55 6.11 -23.14 3.01
N VAL A 56 5.84 -21.87 2.67
CA VAL A 56 5.13 -20.93 3.53
C VAL A 56 3.63 -21.22 3.62
N ASP A 57 3.06 -21.96 2.66
CA ASP A 57 1.65 -22.32 2.67
C ASP A 57 1.29 -23.13 3.92
N ALA A 58 0.49 -22.51 4.78
CA ALA A 58 0.03 -23.12 6.03
C ALA A 58 -0.99 -24.25 5.80
N ARG A 59 -1.67 -24.30 4.65
CA ARG A 59 -2.68 -25.35 4.34
C ARG A 59 -2.03 -26.62 3.81
N ALA A 60 -0.94 -26.49 3.08
CA ALA A 60 -0.34 -27.59 2.33
C ALA A 60 0.90 -28.18 3.01
N SER A 61 1.65 -27.39 3.78
CA SER A 61 3.01 -27.81 4.14
C SER A 61 3.05 -28.84 5.27
N GLY A 62 2.21 -28.75 6.30
CA GLY A 62 2.39 -29.54 7.54
C GLY A 62 3.79 -29.37 8.18
N ARG A 63 4.57 -28.39 7.71
CA ARG A 63 5.98 -28.18 8.05
C ARG A 63 6.11 -27.37 9.31
N ALA A 64 7.20 -27.59 10.04
CA ALA A 64 7.46 -26.85 11.25
C ALA A 64 7.56 -25.32 11.01
N ARG A 65 7.05 -24.54 11.97
CA ARG A 65 6.98 -23.07 11.90
C ARG A 65 8.34 -22.40 11.63
N PHE A 66 9.42 -22.92 12.20
CA PHE A 66 10.76 -22.37 12.01
C PHE A 66 11.21 -22.44 10.54
N LEU A 67 10.80 -23.47 9.79
CA LEU A 67 11.07 -23.54 8.35
C LEU A 67 10.30 -22.46 7.61
N GLN A 68 9.00 -22.29 7.91
CA GLN A 68 8.20 -21.24 7.30
C GLN A 68 8.81 -19.85 7.52
N ILE A 69 9.36 -19.59 8.71
CA ILE A 69 10.07 -18.35 9.04
C ILE A 69 11.34 -18.19 8.18
N ARG A 70 12.16 -19.23 8.02
CA ARG A 70 13.39 -19.14 7.21
C ARG A 70 13.10 -18.95 5.72
N TYR A 71 12.14 -19.70 5.18
CA TYR A 71 11.77 -19.60 3.76
C TYR A 71 11.04 -18.30 3.43
N SER A 72 10.26 -17.74 4.36
CA SER A 72 9.69 -16.40 4.16
C SER A 72 10.76 -15.31 4.20
N ALA A 73 11.88 -15.49 4.92
CA ALA A 73 12.99 -14.53 4.91
C ALA A 73 13.74 -14.60 3.58
N LEU A 74 13.96 -15.81 3.05
CA LEU A 74 14.52 -16.03 1.72
C LEU A 74 13.60 -15.42 0.65
N LEU A 75 12.30 -15.69 0.70
CA LEU A 75 11.29 -15.12 -0.19
C LEU A 75 11.30 -13.58 -0.16
N LEU A 76 11.38 -12.99 1.03
CA LEU A 76 11.47 -11.54 1.19
C LEU A 76 12.69 -10.97 0.47
N GLU A 77 13.85 -11.61 0.63
CA GLU A 77 15.09 -11.15 0.02
C GLU A 77 15.09 -11.31 -1.50
N SER A 78 14.61 -12.46 -2.01
CA SER A 78 14.46 -12.71 -3.44
C SER A 78 13.56 -11.67 -4.11
N LEU A 79 12.40 -11.36 -3.50
CA LEU A 79 11.47 -10.36 -4.03
C LEU A 79 12.00 -8.92 -3.94
N ARG A 80 12.79 -8.62 -2.89
CA ARG A 80 13.41 -7.29 -2.69
C ARG A 80 14.46 -7.01 -3.76
N ARG A 81 15.36 -7.96 -4.01
CA ARG A 81 16.49 -7.77 -4.96
C ARG A 81 16.08 -7.92 -6.41
N HIS A 82 15.27 -8.93 -6.72
CA HIS A 82 15.01 -9.33 -8.10
C HIS A 82 13.61 -9.01 -8.59
N GLY A 83 12.78 -8.33 -7.78
CA GLY A 83 11.37 -8.21 -8.12
C GLY A 83 11.05 -7.31 -9.32
N GLU A 84 11.95 -6.43 -9.79
CA GLU A 84 11.76 -5.77 -11.10
C GLU A 84 12.00 -6.76 -12.26
N ALA A 85 13.05 -7.57 -12.19
CA ALA A 85 13.33 -8.62 -13.18
C ALA A 85 12.24 -9.72 -13.19
N LEU A 86 11.64 -10.02 -12.03
CA LEU A 86 10.49 -10.92 -11.95
C LEU A 86 9.21 -10.28 -12.51
N ALA A 87 9.08 -8.94 -12.42
CA ALA A 87 7.93 -8.23 -12.99
C ALA A 87 8.02 -8.18 -14.52
N SER A 88 9.20 -7.96 -15.09
CA SER A 88 9.41 -7.98 -16.55
C SER A 88 9.12 -9.36 -17.17
N ARG A 89 9.32 -10.45 -16.41
CA ARG A 89 8.95 -11.83 -16.81
C ARG A 89 7.50 -12.20 -16.52
N GLN A 90 6.67 -11.28 -16.04
CA GLN A 90 5.27 -11.52 -15.70
C GLN A 90 5.08 -12.70 -14.71
N LEU A 91 5.90 -12.78 -13.65
CA LEU A 91 5.68 -13.76 -12.59
C LEU A 91 4.23 -13.67 -12.07
N ARG A 92 3.51 -14.79 -12.09
CA ARG A 92 2.14 -14.92 -11.56
C ARG A 92 2.15 -15.77 -10.30
N LEU A 93 1.82 -15.14 -9.18
CA LEU A 93 1.69 -15.76 -7.86
C LEU A 93 0.22 -15.84 -7.45
N ALA A 94 -0.17 -17.00 -6.91
CA ALA A 94 -1.43 -17.15 -6.21
C ALA A 94 -1.35 -16.45 -4.84
N TRP A 95 -2.35 -15.61 -4.53
CA TRP A 95 -2.37 -14.86 -3.27
C TRP A 95 -2.83 -15.74 -2.08
N ARG A 96 -3.62 -16.79 -2.32
CA ARG A 96 -4.25 -17.64 -1.29
C ARG A 96 -3.27 -18.33 -0.33
N PRO A 97 -2.13 -18.90 -0.77
CA PRO A 97 -1.15 -19.50 0.14
C PRO A 97 -0.59 -18.48 1.15
N LEU A 98 -0.24 -17.28 0.68
CA LEU A 98 0.25 -16.20 1.53
C LEU A 98 -0.85 -15.69 2.47
N PHE A 99 -2.09 -15.61 2.00
CA PHE A 99 -3.24 -15.23 2.82
C PHE A 99 -3.48 -16.22 3.96
N ALA A 100 -3.44 -17.52 3.65
CA ALA A 100 -3.56 -18.57 4.65
C ALA A 100 -2.43 -18.51 5.67
N ALA A 101 -1.19 -18.30 5.23
CA ALA A 101 -0.03 -18.15 6.09
C ALA A 101 -0.16 -16.94 7.04
N VAL A 102 -0.60 -15.78 6.53
CA VAL A 102 -0.84 -14.58 7.35
C VAL A 102 -1.96 -14.82 8.36
N CYS A 103 -3.07 -15.44 7.95
CA CYS A 103 -4.17 -15.76 8.87
C CYS A 103 -3.72 -16.73 9.97
N ALA A 104 -2.96 -17.77 9.61
CA ALA A 104 -2.41 -18.73 10.57
C ALA A 104 -1.41 -18.09 11.54
N ALA A 105 -0.56 -17.18 11.05
CA ALA A 105 0.46 -16.52 11.86
C ALA A 105 -0.11 -15.41 12.75
N ALA A 106 -1.16 -14.71 12.32
CA ALA A 106 -1.59 -13.49 12.98
C ALA A 106 -2.99 -13.56 13.60
N LEU A 107 -3.90 -14.36 13.04
CA LEU A 107 -5.30 -14.42 13.47
C LEU A 107 -5.67 -15.69 14.24
N ALA A 108 -4.99 -16.81 13.99
CA ALA A 108 -5.29 -18.08 14.67
C ALA A 108 -5.14 -17.98 16.21
N PRO A 109 -5.83 -18.80 17.01
CA PRO A 109 -5.55 -18.92 18.43
C PRO A 109 -4.06 -19.23 18.68
N MET A 110 -3.47 -18.69 19.75
CA MET A 110 -2.10 -19.08 20.12
C MET A 110 -2.11 -20.53 20.59
N SER A 111 -1.23 -21.37 20.01
CA SER A 111 -0.91 -22.65 20.62
C SER A 111 0.03 -22.42 21.81
N GLU A 112 -0.10 -23.24 22.85
CA GLU A 112 0.74 -23.15 24.06
C GLU A 112 2.24 -23.32 23.77
N SER A 113 2.58 -23.97 22.65
CA SER A 113 3.95 -24.21 22.20
C SER A 113 4.59 -23.06 21.39
N GLU A 114 3.81 -22.07 20.93
CA GLU A 114 4.32 -20.96 20.11
C GLU A 114 4.52 -19.70 20.96
N GLY A 115 5.77 -19.26 21.11
CA GLY A 115 6.08 -18.01 21.81
C GLY A 115 5.50 -16.77 21.10
N ALA A 116 4.86 -15.88 21.87
CA ALA A 116 4.21 -14.66 21.36
C ALA A 116 5.13 -13.77 20.50
N LEU A 117 6.41 -13.66 20.90
CA LEU A 117 7.41 -12.85 20.19
C LEU A 117 7.70 -13.41 18.79
N LEU A 118 7.95 -14.72 18.70
CA LEU A 118 8.26 -15.39 17.42
C LEU A 118 7.11 -15.26 16.43
N ARG A 119 5.89 -15.40 16.94
CA ARG A 119 4.66 -15.23 16.17
C ARG A 119 4.51 -13.80 15.62
N SER A 120 4.73 -12.79 16.46
CA SER A 120 4.69 -11.38 16.05
C SER A 120 5.74 -11.05 14.98
N GLN A 121 6.97 -11.55 15.17
CA GLN A 121 8.05 -11.40 14.19
C GLN A 121 7.68 -12.05 12.85
N TYR A 122 7.15 -13.27 12.88
CA TYR A 122 6.76 -13.99 11.68
C TYR A 122 5.61 -13.28 10.94
N ALA A 123 4.58 -12.81 11.65
CA ALA A 123 3.49 -12.04 11.06
C ALA A 123 3.99 -10.73 10.39
N THR A 124 4.94 -10.04 11.03
CA THR A 124 5.57 -8.83 10.48
C THR A 124 6.37 -9.13 9.21
N GLN A 125 7.09 -10.24 9.21
CA GLN A 125 7.87 -10.70 8.05
C GLN A 125 6.96 -11.08 6.89
N LEU A 126 5.90 -11.86 7.13
CA LEU A 126 4.90 -12.21 6.12
C LEU A 126 4.21 -10.96 5.55
N SER A 127 3.87 -9.99 6.40
CA SER A 127 3.31 -8.72 5.94
C SER A 127 4.26 -8.00 4.97
N SER A 128 5.57 -8.06 5.22
CA SER A 128 6.58 -7.50 4.32
C SER A 128 6.70 -8.28 3.01
N VAL A 129 6.65 -9.61 3.07
CA VAL A 129 6.59 -10.48 1.89
C VAL A 129 5.40 -10.14 1.01
N VAL A 130 4.19 -10.09 1.60
CA VAL A 130 2.95 -9.77 0.87
C VAL A 130 3.07 -8.40 0.21
N ARG A 131 3.63 -7.40 0.90
CA ARG A 131 3.79 -6.06 0.34
C ARG A 131 4.59 -6.05 -0.96
N LEU A 132 5.64 -6.87 -1.08
CA LEU A 132 6.45 -7.04 -2.29
C LEU A 132 5.81 -8.00 -3.30
N ALA A 133 5.13 -9.05 -2.84
CA ALA A 133 4.54 -10.08 -3.69
C ALA A 133 3.30 -9.58 -4.46
N ARG A 134 2.55 -8.62 -3.90
CA ARG A 134 1.31 -8.07 -4.48
C ARG A 134 1.41 -7.64 -5.94
N ARG A 135 2.57 -7.13 -6.39
CA ARG A 135 2.77 -6.70 -7.78
C ARG A 135 2.82 -7.87 -8.78
N HIS A 136 3.02 -9.07 -8.27
CA HIS A 136 3.12 -10.33 -9.01
C HIS A 136 1.88 -11.21 -8.84
N PHE A 137 0.81 -10.70 -8.23
CA PHE A 137 -0.43 -11.48 -8.11
C PHE A 137 -1.05 -11.69 -9.49
N ALA A 138 -1.63 -12.88 -9.68
CA ALA A 138 -2.31 -13.23 -10.92
C ALA A 138 -3.45 -12.23 -11.27
N PRO A 139 -3.76 -12.04 -12.56
CA PRO A 139 -4.92 -11.25 -12.96
C PRO A 139 -6.21 -11.81 -12.38
N GLY A 140 -7.13 -10.94 -11.98
CA GLY A 140 -8.37 -11.30 -11.28
C GLY A 140 -8.23 -11.39 -9.75
N ALA A 141 -7.01 -11.41 -9.19
CA ALA A 141 -6.82 -11.49 -7.74
C ALA A 141 -7.48 -10.32 -6.98
N ALA A 142 -7.51 -9.12 -7.56
CA ALA A 142 -8.17 -7.96 -6.94
C ALA A 142 -9.66 -8.21 -6.70
N ASP A 143 -10.36 -8.74 -7.71
CA ASP A 143 -11.79 -9.03 -7.64
C ASP A 143 -12.08 -10.18 -6.67
N GLU A 144 -11.27 -11.25 -6.69
CA GLU A 144 -11.39 -12.35 -5.73
C GLU A 144 -11.22 -11.88 -4.29
N ILE A 145 -10.19 -11.05 -4.03
CA ILE A 145 -9.91 -10.50 -2.71
C ILE A 145 -11.06 -9.60 -2.26
N ALA A 146 -11.56 -8.74 -3.14
CA ALA A 146 -12.69 -7.86 -2.84
C ALA A 146 -13.97 -8.63 -2.55
N ALA A 147 -14.31 -9.63 -3.37
CA ALA A 147 -15.47 -10.49 -3.17
C ALA A 147 -15.41 -11.28 -1.86
N GLU A 148 -14.21 -11.71 -1.42
CA GLU A 148 -14.04 -12.45 -0.17
C GLU A 148 -14.02 -11.53 1.08
N LEU A 149 -13.41 -10.34 0.98
CA LEU A 149 -13.14 -9.50 2.16
C LEU A 149 -14.13 -8.34 2.35
N LEU A 150 -14.63 -7.70 1.30
CA LEU A 150 -15.56 -6.56 1.45
C LEU A 150 -16.84 -6.94 2.22
N PRO A 151 -17.49 -8.10 1.98
CA PRO A 151 -18.65 -8.51 2.77
C PRO A 151 -18.33 -8.68 4.27
N ARG A 152 -17.10 -9.09 4.60
CA ARG A 152 -16.64 -9.24 5.99
C ARG A 152 -16.39 -7.90 6.67
N VAL A 153 -15.95 -6.89 5.91
CA VAL A 153 -15.84 -5.51 6.38
C VAL A 153 -17.23 -4.93 6.64
N ALA A 154 -18.18 -5.17 5.71
CA ALA A 154 -19.57 -4.74 5.82
C ALA A 154 -20.34 -5.37 6.99
N ALA A 155 -19.81 -6.42 7.62
CA ALA A 155 -20.37 -6.99 8.84
C ALA A 155 -20.35 -6.02 10.04
N GLY A 156 -19.68 -4.87 9.94
CA GLY A 156 -19.80 -3.73 10.86
C GLY A 156 -18.49 -3.33 11.52
N ALA A 157 -18.15 -2.03 11.45
CA ALA A 157 -16.84 -1.47 11.81
C ALA A 157 -16.40 -1.69 13.28
N GLY A 158 -17.35 -1.98 14.19
CA GLY A 158 -17.05 -2.29 15.59
C GLY A 158 -16.66 -3.74 15.87
N ARG A 159 -16.80 -4.65 14.89
CA ARG A 159 -16.50 -6.08 15.08
C ARG A 159 -15.04 -6.35 14.79
N ARG A 160 -14.40 -7.19 15.63
CA ARG A 160 -13.01 -7.62 15.43
C ARG A 160 -12.79 -8.24 14.05
N SER A 161 -13.73 -9.07 13.58
CA SER A 161 -13.66 -9.71 12.26
C SER A 161 -13.67 -8.70 11.10
N ALA A 162 -14.37 -7.57 11.24
CA ALA A 162 -14.40 -6.51 10.24
C ALA A 162 -13.06 -5.74 10.22
N LEU A 163 -12.49 -5.44 11.39
CA LEU A 163 -11.15 -4.84 11.50
C LEU A 163 -10.06 -5.73 10.88
N GLU A 164 -10.11 -7.03 11.16
CA GLU A 164 -9.19 -8.01 10.58
C GLU A 164 -9.36 -8.10 9.06
N ALA A 165 -10.61 -8.18 8.57
CA ALA A 165 -10.90 -8.23 7.13
C ALA A 165 -10.43 -6.97 6.39
N MET A 166 -10.63 -5.79 6.97
CA MET A 166 -10.16 -4.52 6.41
C MET A 166 -8.64 -4.47 6.37
N THR A 167 -7.96 -4.90 7.43
CA THR A 167 -6.50 -4.92 7.49
C THR A 167 -5.94 -5.87 6.42
N LEU A 168 -6.55 -7.05 6.28
CA LEU A 168 -6.21 -8.00 5.23
C LEU A 168 -6.48 -7.43 3.83
N PHE A 169 -7.59 -6.72 3.64
CA PHE A 169 -7.92 -6.06 2.38
C PHE A 169 -6.85 -5.02 2.04
N GLY A 170 -6.52 -4.11 2.95
CA GLY A 170 -5.42 -3.16 2.77
C GLY A 170 -4.07 -3.84 2.51
N LEU A 171 -3.78 -4.95 3.19
CA LEU A 171 -2.52 -5.69 3.03
C LEU A 171 -2.43 -6.45 1.71
N PHE A 172 -3.49 -7.08 1.23
CA PHE A 172 -3.46 -7.95 0.04
C PHE A 172 -3.87 -7.25 -1.25
N MET A 173 -4.63 -6.16 -1.19
CA MET A 173 -5.12 -5.50 -2.40
C MET A 173 -3.95 -5.07 -3.30
N PRO A 174 -3.87 -5.60 -4.54
CA PRO A 174 -2.79 -5.28 -5.47
C PRO A 174 -2.96 -3.86 -5.97
N SER A 175 -1.86 -3.11 -6.05
CA SER A 175 -1.88 -1.71 -6.53
C SER A 175 -0.97 -1.49 -7.74
N ARG A 176 -0.28 -2.54 -8.23
CA ARG A 176 0.67 -2.57 -9.36
C ARG A 176 0.61 -3.94 -10.02
N GLY A 177 0.84 -4.01 -11.34
CA GLY A 177 0.87 -5.25 -12.11
C GLY A 177 -0.25 -5.38 -13.15
N GLU A 178 -0.07 -6.31 -14.09
CA GLU A 178 -0.94 -6.60 -15.25
C GLU A 178 -2.39 -6.99 -14.87
N GLY A 179 -2.60 -7.35 -13.60
CA GLY A 179 -3.89 -7.73 -13.02
C GLY A 179 -4.42 -6.82 -11.91
N ALA A 180 -3.73 -5.71 -11.65
CA ALA A 180 -4.05 -4.84 -10.52
C ALA A 180 -5.19 -3.86 -10.81
N VAL A 181 -5.77 -3.87 -12.01
CA VAL A 181 -6.93 -3.03 -12.36
C VAL A 181 -7.95 -3.83 -13.16
N SER A 182 -9.07 -4.15 -12.54
CA SER A 182 -10.33 -4.54 -13.18
C SER A 182 -11.22 -3.30 -13.33
N ASP A 183 -12.18 -3.32 -14.26
CA ASP A 183 -13.18 -2.25 -14.44
C ASP A 183 -13.98 -1.95 -13.15
N SER A 184 -13.90 -2.87 -12.18
CA SER A 184 -14.55 -2.81 -10.87
C SER A 184 -13.88 -1.92 -9.84
N TRP A 185 -12.68 -1.36 -10.06
CA TRP A 185 -11.93 -0.66 -9.01
C TRP A 185 -12.65 0.54 -8.42
N ASP A 186 -13.31 1.32 -9.26
CA ASP A 186 -14.09 2.46 -8.77
C ASP A 186 -15.24 1.99 -7.88
N GLY A 187 -15.89 0.87 -8.23
CA GLY A 187 -16.91 0.23 -7.39
C GLY A 187 -16.34 -0.26 -6.05
N HIS A 188 -15.20 -0.97 -6.09
CA HIS A 188 -14.54 -1.47 -4.88
C HIS A 188 -14.07 -0.35 -3.96
N ILE A 189 -13.53 0.75 -4.52
CA ILE A 189 -13.12 1.92 -3.75
C ILE A 189 -14.34 2.63 -3.17
N ARG A 190 -15.39 2.88 -3.96
CA ARG A 190 -16.61 3.53 -3.46
C ARG A 190 -17.24 2.74 -2.32
N GLU A 191 -17.37 1.42 -2.45
CA GLU A 191 -17.91 0.59 -1.38
C GLU A 191 -17.00 0.61 -0.16
N TRP A 192 -15.69 0.50 -0.34
CA TRP A 192 -14.76 0.53 0.78
C TRP A 192 -14.69 1.89 1.49
N VAL A 193 -14.80 2.99 0.75
CA VAL A 193 -14.89 4.36 1.29
C VAL A 193 -16.21 4.55 2.04
N ARG A 194 -17.33 4.02 1.52
CA ARG A 194 -18.62 3.98 2.22
C ARG A 194 -18.49 3.28 3.56
N LEU A 195 -17.90 2.08 3.56
CA LEU A 195 -17.64 1.30 4.78
C LEU A 195 -16.67 2.00 5.74
N TRP A 196 -15.72 2.78 5.22
CA TRP A 196 -14.85 3.60 6.05
C TRP A 196 -15.57 4.77 6.71
N ALA A 197 -16.45 5.45 6.00
CA ALA A 197 -17.25 6.52 6.57
C ALA A 197 -18.14 6.03 7.74
N GLU A 198 -18.58 4.76 7.71
CA GLU A 198 -19.32 4.12 8.82
C GLU A 198 -18.44 3.86 10.07
N GLY A 199 -17.13 3.67 9.88
CA GLY A 199 -16.16 3.33 10.92
C GLY A 199 -15.50 4.54 11.61
N ASP A 200 -16.18 5.68 11.66
CA ASP A 200 -15.62 6.95 12.14
C ASP A 200 -15.00 6.82 13.54
N GLY A 201 -13.76 7.31 13.71
CA GLY A 201 -13.07 7.42 15.00
C GLY A 201 -12.16 6.25 15.38
N ILE A 202 -12.04 5.21 14.56
CA ILE A 202 -11.14 4.07 14.81
C ILE A 202 -9.79 4.31 14.13
N ALA A 203 -8.73 4.52 14.91
CA ALA A 203 -7.40 4.88 14.38
C ALA A 203 -6.81 3.83 13.43
N ALA A 204 -6.97 2.54 13.75
CA ALA A 204 -6.59 1.43 12.89
C ALA A 204 -7.32 1.44 11.53
N TRP A 205 -8.57 1.91 11.55
CA TRP A 205 -9.43 2.04 10.39
C TRP A 205 -8.96 3.17 9.48
N ASP A 206 -8.70 4.33 10.06
CA ASP A 206 -8.12 5.47 9.34
C ASP A 206 -6.75 5.12 8.74
N LEU A 207 -5.87 4.48 9.51
CA LEU A 207 -4.53 4.13 9.04
C LEU A 207 -4.58 3.18 7.84
N THR A 208 -5.38 2.11 7.93
CA THR A 208 -5.49 1.13 6.84
C THR A 208 -6.13 1.76 5.60
N ALA A 209 -7.17 2.58 5.82
CA ALA A 209 -7.86 3.30 4.77
C ALA A 209 -6.95 4.25 4.01
N VAL A 210 -6.34 5.19 4.71
CA VAL A 210 -5.48 6.18 4.10
C VAL A 210 -4.24 5.52 3.46
N ALA A 211 -3.72 4.43 4.05
CA ALA A 211 -2.56 3.72 3.48
C ALA A 211 -2.84 3.02 2.14
N LEU A 212 -3.98 2.34 1.98
CA LEU A 212 -4.34 1.74 0.70
C LEU A 212 -4.70 2.83 -0.32
N LEU A 213 -5.50 3.84 0.04
CA LEU A 213 -5.86 4.94 -0.88
C LEU A 213 -4.62 5.72 -1.35
N GLY A 214 -3.73 6.11 -0.45
CA GLY A 214 -2.52 6.87 -0.81
C GLY A 214 -1.57 6.06 -1.70
N ARG A 215 -1.54 4.74 -1.53
CA ARG A 215 -0.81 3.84 -2.42
C ARG A 215 -1.47 3.74 -3.80
N LEU A 216 -2.80 3.68 -3.86
CA LEU A 216 -3.56 3.68 -5.11
C LEU A 216 -3.39 5.01 -5.87
N ALA A 217 -3.48 6.15 -5.18
CA ALA A 217 -3.24 7.47 -5.74
C ALA A 217 -1.85 7.57 -6.39
N LYS A 218 -0.80 7.20 -5.64
CA LYS A 218 0.57 7.16 -6.17
C LYS A 218 0.71 6.21 -7.36
N SER A 219 0.09 5.02 -7.30
CA SER A 219 0.16 4.08 -8.42
C SER A 219 -0.61 4.56 -9.65
N GLY A 220 -1.75 5.23 -9.49
CA GLY A 220 -2.54 5.79 -10.58
C GLY A 220 -1.82 6.94 -11.27
N ALA A 221 -1.19 7.84 -10.50
CA ALA A 221 -0.37 8.93 -11.05
C ALA A 221 0.80 8.41 -11.91
N LEU A 222 1.40 7.28 -11.54
CA LEU A 222 2.46 6.62 -12.30
C LEU A 222 1.98 5.95 -13.60
N ARG A 223 0.66 5.81 -13.83
CA ARG A 223 0.07 4.99 -14.92
C ARG A 223 -0.52 5.80 -16.07
N MET A 224 -0.43 7.13 -16.04
CA MET A 224 -0.99 8.07 -17.04
C MET A 224 -0.42 7.97 -18.48
N ARG A 225 0.28 6.89 -18.87
CA ARG A 225 0.71 6.65 -20.27
C ARG A 225 0.51 5.22 -20.78
N GLY A 226 -0.13 4.33 -20.01
CA GLY A 226 -0.13 2.88 -20.30
C GLY A 226 -1.47 2.25 -20.71
N GLY A 227 -2.55 3.01 -20.92
CA GLY A 227 -3.85 2.44 -21.31
C GLY A 227 -4.56 1.63 -20.20
N TYR A 228 -4.19 1.86 -18.93
CA TYR A 228 -4.83 1.20 -17.78
C TYR A 228 -5.90 2.10 -17.16
N PRO A 229 -6.98 1.54 -16.57
CA PRO A 229 -8.06 2.33 -16.02
C PRO A 229 -7.55 3.25 -14.90
N VAL A 230 -7.77 4.54 -15.10
CA VAL A 230 -7.52 5.61 -14.14
C VAL A 230 -8.71 5.60 -13.19
N ILE A 231 -8.50 5.41 -11.88
CA ILE A 231 -9.57 5.57 -10.89
C ILE A 231 -10.22 6.92 -11.12
N SER A 232 -11.52 6.97 -11.33
CA SER A 232 -12.18 8.19 -11.82
C SER A 232 -12.01 9.37 -10.85
N ASP A 233 -11.96 10.58 -11.37
CA ASP A 233 -11.68 11.77 -10.57
C ASP A 233 -12.81 12.12 -9.58
N ASP A 234 -14.05 11.73 -9.88
CA ASP A 234 -15.20 11.80 -8.96
C ASP A 234 -14.99 10.94 -7.70
N VAL A 235 -14.31 9.79 -7.84
CA VAL A 235 -13.97 8.94 -6.70
C VAL A 235 -12.99 9.67 -5.79
N TRP A 236 -11.97 10.33 -6.34
CA TRP A 236 -10.99 11.06 -5.54
C TRP A 236 -11.59 12.29 -4.87
N ALA A 237 -12.46 13.03 -5.56
CA ALA A 237 -13.25 14.11 -5.00
C ALA A 237 -13.97 13.66 -3.71
N SER A 238 -14.62 12.50 -3.73
CA SER A 238 -15.30 11.96 -2.53
C SER A 238 -14.35 11.52 -1.40
N VAL A 239 -13.11 11.15 -1.73
CA VAL A 239 -12.14 10.56 -0.80
C VAL A 239 -11.32 11.62 -0.07
N VAL A 240 -10.91 12.67 -0.78
CA VAL A 240 -10.00 13.70 -0.26
C VAL A 240 -10.51 14.33 1.06
N PRO A 241 -11.79 14.75 1.19
CA PRO A 241 -12.30 15.33 2.44
C PRO A 241 -12.22 14.35 3.62
N LEU A 242 -12.48 13.06 3.39
CA LEU A 242 -12.40 12.03 4.43
C LEU A 242 -10.97 11.83 4.92
N VAL A 243 -9.99 11.91 4.01
CA VAL A 243 -8.56 11.82 4.34
C VAL A 243 -8.09 13.04 5.13
N ALA A 244 -8.52 14.24 4.75
CA ALA A 244 -8.23 15.46 5.50
C ALA A 244 -8.81 15.37 6.92
N LYS A 245 -10.08 14.93 7.06
CA LYS A 245 -10.73 14.69 8.36
C LYS A 245 -9.98 13.68 9.21
N ALA A 246 -9.57 12.55 8.63
CA ALA A 246 -8.81 11.51 9.33
C ALA A 246 -7.43 12.00 9.78
N SER A 247 -6.75 12.80 8.95
CA SER A 247 -5.47 13.43 9.30
C SER A 247 -5.61 14.37 10.50
N LEU A 248 -6.62 15.25 10.49
CA LEU A 248 -6.93 16.15 11.61
C LEU A 248 -7.22 15.38 12.90
N ARG A 249 -8.02 14.32 12.82
CA ARG A 249 -8.32 13.46 13.98
C ARG A 249 -7.05 12.81 14.54
N ALA A 250 -6.18 12.34 13.66
CA ALA A 250 -4.92 11.71 14.05
C ALA A 250 -3.93 12.68 14.71
N LEU A 251 -4.03 14.00 14.44
CA LEU A 251 -3.24 15.02 15.12
C LEU A 251 -3.67 15.25 16.58
N ARG A 252 -4.91 14.87 16.96
CA ARG A 252 -5.45 15.04 18.32
C ARG A 252 -5.28 16.46 18.87
N LEU A 253 -5.53 17.44 18.01
CA LEU A 253 -5.42 18.85 18.37
C LEU A 253 -6.43 19.19 19.48
N PRO A 254 -6.05 19.98 20.49
CA PRO A 254 -6.99 20.46 21.49
C PRO A 254 -7.90 21.50 20.85
N ILE A 255 -9.21 21.23 20.84
CA ILE A 255 -10.23 22.15 20.31
C ILE A 255 -11.23 22.39 21.45
N GLY A 256 -11.39 23.66 21.85
CA GLY A 256 -12.26 24.06 22.97
C GLY A 256 -11.57 24.05 24.34
N GLY A 257 -12.12 24.82 25.29
CA GLY A 257 -11.51 25.13 26.60
C GLY A 257 -11.46 24.00 27.63
N ALA A 258 -11.74 22.74 27.24
CA ALA A 258 -11.67 21.58 28.14
C ALA A 258 -10.65 20.57 27.60
N SER A 259 -9.52 20.46 28.30
CA SER A 259 -8.43 19.50 28.09
C SER A 259 -8.82 18.08 28.52
N GLY A 260 -9.96 17.59 28.05
CA GLY A 260 -10.35 16.18 28.12
C GLY A 260 -10.02 15.51 26.81
N SER A 261 -9.04 14.60 26.78
CA SER A 261 -8.90 13.62 25.70
C SER A 261 -10.27 12.95 25.52
N GLY A 262 -10.95 13.19 24.41
CA GLY A 262 -12.26 12.61 24.14
C GLY A 262 -12.28 11.10 24.39
N VAL A 263 -13.34 10.62 25.02
CA VAL A 263 -13.60 9.22 25.43
C VAL A 263 -13.60 8.22 24.24
N GLY A 264 -13.36 8.66 23.01
CA GLY A 264 -13.71 7.94 21.78
C GLY A 264 -12.64 7.04 21.15
N GLY A 265 -11.44 6.90 21.72
CA GLY A 265 -10.47 5.94 21.19
C GLY A 265 -10.84 4.51 21.58
N ARG A 266 -11.73 3.84 20.83
CA ARG A 266 -11.97 2.40 21.00
C ARG A 266 -10.61 1.69 20.92
N ARG A 267 -10.15 1.13 22.05
CA ARG A 267 -8.87 0.41 22.13
C ARG A 267 -8.84 -0.68 21.06
N ASP A 268 -7.85 -0.60 20.18
CA ASP A 268 -7.59 -1.64 19.20
C ASP A 268 -7.35 -2.98 19.93
N GLY A 269 -8.06 -4.03 19.54
CA GLY A 269 -7.83 -5.36 20.07
C GLY A 269 -6.39 -5.79 19.78
N ARG A 270 -5.67 -6.32 20.80
CA ARG A 270 -4.23 -6.65 20.73
C ARG A 270 -3.81 -7.49 19.51
N GLY A 271 -4.70 -8.33 18.98
CA GLY A 271 -4.44 -9.15 17.79
C GLY A 271 -4.43 -8.38 16.46
N ALA A 272 -5.24 -7.33 16.34
CA ALA A 272 -5.24 -6.49 15.15
C ALA A 272 -3.93 -5.70 15.05
N SER A 273 -3.35 -5.26 16.18
CA SER A 273 -2.13 -4.44 16.21
C SER A 273 -0.92 -5.07 15.51
N ALA A 274 -0.81 -6.40 15.46
CA ALA A 274 0.30 -7.10 14.79
C ALA A 274 0.15 -7.13 13.26
N LEU A 275 -1.09 -7.15 12.74
CA LEU A 275 -1.40 -7.03 11.31
C LEU A 275 -1.48 -5.57 10.85
N LEU A 276 -1.93 -4.70 11.75
CA LEU A 276 -2.08 -3.25 11.59
C LEU A 276 -0.74 -2.51 11.66
N ALA A 277 0.39 -3.23 11.74
CA ALA A 277 1.71 -2.66 11.48
C ALA A 277 1.88 -2.32 9.98
N THR A 278 0.90 -1.63 9.38
CA THR A 278 1.12 -0.77 8.21
C THR A 278 2.22 0.21 8.58
N LYS A 279 3.39 0.06 7.95
CA LYS A 279 4.55 0.90 8.20
C LYS A 279 4.16 2.35 7.86
N GLY A 280 4.30 3.27 8.82
CA GLY A 280 4.02 4.69 8.64
C GLY A 280 2.90 5.23 9.54
N SER A 281 2.59 6.50 9.38
CA SER A 281 1.55 7.21 10.13
C SER A 281 0.35 7.53 9.24
N VAL A 282 -0.80 7.90 9.84
CA VAL A 282 -1.95 8.42 9.08
C VAL A 282 -1.52 9.66 8.30
N GLN A 283 -0.73 10.54 8.92
CA GLN A 283 -0.25 11.78 8.34
C GLN A 283 0.57 11.56 7.07
N GLY A 284 1.54 10.65 7.09
CA GLY A 284 2.38 10.40 5.91
C GLY A 284 1.62 9.75 4.76
N HIS A 285 0.66 8.88 5.06
CA HIS A 285 -0.21 8.33 4.02
C HIS A 285 -1.21 9.37 3.49
N ALA A 286 -1.71 10.27 4.35
CA ALA A 286 -2.61 11.34 3.96
C ALA A 286 -1.89 12.33 3.05
N ALA A 287 -0.68 12.77 3.43
CA ALA A 287 0.18 13.62 2.62
C ALA A 287 0.42 13.01 1.22
N LYS A 288 0.71 11.70 1.18
CA LYS A 288 0.87 10.97 -0.09
C LYS A 288 -0.39 11.03 -0.93
N LEU A 289 -1.55 10.75 -0.35
CA LEU A 289 -2.80 10.78 -1.08
C LEU A 289 -3.05 12.17 -1.65
N LEU A 290 -3.07 13.19 -0.78
CA LEU A 290 -3.35 14.57 -1.14
C LEU A 290 -2.46 15.01 -2.29
N VAL A 291 -1.13 14.84 -2.14
CA VAL A 291 -0.16 15.22 -3.16
C VAL A 291 -0.39 14.50 -4.48
N TYR A 292 -0.60 13.18 -4.48
CA TYR A 292 -0.76 12.42 -5.73
C TYR A 292 -2.17 12.53 -6.34
N THR A 293 -3.10 13.21 -5.66
CA THR A 293 -4.39 13.65 -6.20
C THR A 293 -4.42 15.09 -6.69
N LEU A 294 -3.42 15.93 -6.35
CA LEU A 294 -3.28 17.27 -6.95
C LEU A 294 -3.16 17.14 -8.48
N GLY A 295 -3.70 18.03 -9.31
CA GLY A 295 -3.25 18.14 -10.70
C GLY A 295 -3.24 16.86 -11.57
N ARG A 296 -4.31 16.06 -11.60
CA ARG A 296 -4.55 15.09 -12.70
C ARG A 296 -4.92 15.75 -14.04
N ALA A 297 -4.90 17.08 -14.10
CA ALA A 297 -4.96 17.90 -15.30
C ALA A 297 -3.69 17.77 -16.17
N GLY A 298 -3.33 16.55 -16.56
CA GLY A 298 -2.41 16.29 -17.66
C GLY A 298 -3.14 16.40 -19.00
N GLN A 299 -3.64 17.60 -19.29
CA GLN A 299 -3.96 18.20 -20.60
C GLN A 299 -4.94 19.36 -20.38
N ALA A 300 -4.48 20.41 -19.70
CA ALA A 300 -5.02 21.73 -19.97
C ALA A 300 -4.20 22.28 -21.16
N PRO A 301 -4.82 22.66 -22.30
CA PRO A 301 -4.11 23.36 -23.36
C PRO A 301 -3.50 24.63 -22.76
N GLU A 302 -2.38 25.10 -23.32
CA GLU A 302 -1.47 26.14 -22.82
C GLU A 302 -2.14 27.47 -22.37
N GLY A 303 -3.46 27.64 -22.51
CA GLY A 303 -4.24 28.76 -21.96
C GLY A 303 -4.66 28.67 -20.49
N ALA A 304 -4.54 27.53 -19.79
CA ALA A 304 -5.05 27.40 -18.41
C ALA A 304 -4.21 28.10 -17.33
N ALA A 305 -2.96 28.47 -17.63
CA ALA A 305 -2.19 29.36 -16.77
C ALA A 305 -2.83 30.76 -16.64
N HIS A 306 -3.62 31.18 -17.64
CA HIS A 306 -4.41 32.41 -17.59
C HIS A 306 -5.77 32.23 -16.88
N ALA A 307 -6.31 31.00 -16.81
CA ALA A 307 -7.58 30.74 -16.13
C ALA A 307 -7.47 30.76 -14.59
N ALA A 308 -6.33 30.33 -14.04
CA ALA A 308 -6.06 30.44 -12.60
C ALA A 308 -5.93 31.89 -12.12
N GLN A 309 -5.57 32.82 -13.01
CA GLN A 309 -5.60 34.27 -12.73
C GLN A 309 -6.97 34.91 -12.99
N ALA A 310 -7.85 34.27 -13.77
CA ALA A 310 -9.18 34.77 -14.09
C ALA A 310 -10.26 34.41 -13.05
N LEU A 311 -10.03 33.43 -12.16
CA LEU A 311 -11.03 33.03 -11.15
C LEU A 311 -11.29 34.08 -10.04
N VAL A 312 -10.59 35.22 -10.08
CA VAL A 312 -10.88 36.39 -9.23
C VAL A 312 -11.96 37.30 -9.85
N VAL A 313 -12.30 37.13 -11.14
CA VAL A 313 -13.26 38.01 -11.83
C VAL A 313 -14.07 37.23 -12.87
N ALA A 314 -15.19 36.60 -12.48
CA ALA A 314 -16.32 36.40 -13.39
C ALA A 314 -17.58 35.99 -12.62
N ASP A 315 -18.57 36.88 -12.66
CA ASP A 315 -19.96 36.66 -12.28
C ASP A 315 -20.76 36.12 -13.49
N ALA A 316 -21.77 35.31 -13.18
CA ALA A 316 -22.93 34.89 -13.99
C ALA A 316 -22.78 34.33 -15.44
N GLY A 317 -23.24 33.07 -15.60
CA GLY A 317 -24.22 32.70 -16.65
C GLY A 317 -23.77 31.77 -17.79
N THR A 318 -24.57 30.70 -18.01
CA THR A 318 -24.67 29.80 -19.19
C THR A 318 -23.51 28.82 -19.45
N ASP A 319 -23.65 27.60 -19.95
CA ASP A 319 -24.76 26.67 -20.23
C ASP A 319 -24.16 25.25 -20.36
N ALA A 320 -25.01 24.23 -20.21
CA ALA A 320 -24.72 22.81 -19.96
C ALA A 320 -23.73 22.04 -20.89
N ALA A 321 -23.13 22.66 -21.92
CA ALA A 321 -22.08 22.03 -22.74
C ALA A 321 -20.68 22.08 -22.09
N ALA A 322 -20.45 22.99 -21.13
CA ALA A 322 -19.18 23.13 -20.40
C ALA A 322 -18.97 22.05 -19.30
N GLN A 323 -20.03 21.32 -18.91
CA GLN A 323 -19.99 20.38 -17.80
C GLN A 323 -19.21 19.08 -18.07
N VAL A 324 -19.01 18.69 -19.34
CA VAL A 324 -18.28 17.45 -19.67
C VAL A 324 -16.75 17.67 -19.72
N GLN A 325 -16.29 18.91 -19.93
CA GLN A 325 -14.86 19.25 -19.94
C GLN A 325 -14.35 19.87 -18.61
N ALA A 326 -15.25 20.27 -17.69
CA ALA A 326 -14.88 20.89 -16.41
C ALA A 326 -14.52 19.91 -15.28
N GLN A 327 -14.93 18.64 -15.38
CA GLN A 327 -14.75 17.63 -14.32
C GLN A 327 -13.29 17.36 -13.90
N PRO A 328 -12.31 17.20 -14.81
CA PRO A 328 -10.92 16.93 -14.39
C PRO A 328 -10.23 18.15 -13.76
N LEU A 329 -10.64 19.37 -14.11
CA LEU A 329 -10.16 20.61 -13.49
C LEU A 329 -10.72 20.77 -12.06
N GLN A 330 -11.99 20.41 -11.86
CA GLN A 330 -12.67 20.53 -10.56
C GLN A 330 -12.06 19.62 -9.48
N ALA A 331 -11.70 18.38 -9.81
CA ALA A 331 -11.04 17.47 -8.85
C ALA A 331 -9.64 17.94 -8.44
N CYS A 332 -8.92 18.62 -9.34
CA CYS A 332 -7.62 19.24 -9.03
C CYS A 332 -7.77 20.43 -8.07
N CYS A 333 -8.80 21.24 -8.29
CA CYS A 333 -9.17 22.34 -7.38
C CYS A 333 -9.56 21.79 -6.01
N GLU A 334 -10.37 20.74 -5.94
CA GLU A 334 -10.83 20.18 -4.67
C GLU A 334 -9.69 19.59 -3.82
N ALA A 335 -8.79 18.79 -4.42
CA ALA A 335 -7.62 18.27 -3.70
C ALA A 335 -6.71 19.38 -3.15
N LEU A 336 -6.52 20.45 -3.94
CA LEU A 336 -5.74 21.61 -3.55
C LEU A 336 -6.46 22.41 -2.45
N GLU A 337 -7.74 22.71 -2.62
CA GLU A 337 -8.58 23.43 -1.65
C GLU A 337 -8.62 22.71 -0.31
N GLN A 338 -8.85 21.39 -0.30
CA GLN A 338 -8.85 20.58 0.92
C GLN A 338 -7.47 20.56 1.59
N THR A 339 -6.40 20.54 0.80
CA THR A 339 -5.02 20.64 1.34
C THR A 339 -4.76 22.03 1.94
N CYS A 340 -5.16 23.10 1.27
CA CYS A 340 -5.06 24.47 1.77
C CYS A 340 -5.87 24.66 3.06
N MET A 341 -7.10 24.15 3.10
CA MET A 341 -7.95 24.19 4.29
C MET A 341 -7.32 23.39 5.43
N LEU A 342 -6.78 22.20 5.17
CA LEU A 342 -6.04 21.42 6.16
C LEU A 342 -4.88 22.21 6.76
N VAL A 343 -4.06 22.86 5.91
CA VAL A 343 -2.92 23.68 6.35
C VAL A 343 -3.38 24.87 7.18
N ALA A 344 -4.41 25.59 6.72
CA ALA A 344 -4.97 26.74 7.44
C ALA A 344 -5.50 26.35 8.83
N LEU A 345 -6.17 25.19 8.95
CA LEU A 345 -6.69 24.70 10.23
C LEU A 345 -5.59 24.35 11.25
N VAL A 346 -4.42 23.91 10.76
CA VAL A 346 -3.30 23.51 11.64
C VAL A 346 -2.28 24.62 11.87
N GLU A 347 -2.38 25.75 11.16
CA GLU A 347 -1.43 26.86 11.19
C GLU A 347 -1.19 27.40 12.60
N GLN A 348 -2.26 27.66 13.35
CA GLN A 348 -2.15 28.16 14.73
C GLN A 348 -1.39 27.19 15.65
N TYR A 349 -1.44 25.88 15.38
CA TYR A 349 -0.78 24.84 16.16
C TYR A 349 0.68 24.64 15.76
N ALA A 350 1.11 25.21 14.63
CA ALA A 350 2.49 25.16 14.15
C ALA A 350 3.39 26.24 14.75
N HIS A 351 2.81 27.25 15.42
CA HIS A 351 3.57 28.32 16.06
C HIS A 351 4.52 27.76 17.15
N PRO A 352 5.79 28.18 17.23
CA PRO A 352 6.76 27.62 18.19
C PRO A 352 6.31 27.68 19.66
N SER A 353 5.55 28.70 20.03
CA SER A 353 5.01 28.86 21.39
C SER A 353 3.80 27.97 21.70
N ASN A 354 3.19 27.33 20.70
CA ASN A 354 2.00 26.48 20.84
C ASN A 354 2.33 24.98 20.80
N GLY A 355 3.54 24.64 21.27
CA GLY A 355 4.03 23.26 21.30
C GLY A 355 3.17 22.33 22.17
N GLY A 356 2.96 21.10 21.71
CA GLY A 356 2.19 20.10 22.41
C GLY A 356 2.44 18.67 21.90
N SER A 357 1.63 17.72 22.37
CA SER A 357 1.73 16.31 21.95
C SER A 357 1.53 16.10 20.45
N TRP A 358 0.83 17.04 19.79
CA TRP A 358 0.59 17.06 18.35
C TRP A 358 1.77 17.56 17.51
N SER A 359 2.71 18.32 18.09
CA SER A 359 3.76 19.02 17.33
C SER A 359 4.64 18.07 16.52
N SER A 360 4.96 16.89 17.05
CA SER A 360 5.74 15.88 16.32
C SER A 360 4.99 15.30 15.12
N ALA A 361 3.68 15.05 15.25
CA ALA A 361 2.85 14.51 14.18
C ALA A 361 2.57 15.58 13.11
N LEU A 362 2.40 16.84 13.52
CA LEU A 362 2.24 17.98 12.63
C LEU A 362 3.51 18.26 11.83
N GLY A 363 4.68 18.26 12.49
CA GLY A 363 5.97 18.40 11.80
C GLY A 363 6.17 17.34 10.73
N ARG A 364 5.87 16.07 11.05
CA ARG A 364 5.91 14.96 10.08
C ARG A 364 4.93 15.16 8.92
N LEU A 365 3.71 15.62 9.17
CA LEU A 365 2.74 15.89 8.11
C LEU A 365 3.28 16.92 7.10
N LEU A 366 3.87 18.01 7.59
CA LEU A 366 4.42 19.07 6.73
C LEU A 366 5.65 18.58 5.95
N GLU A 367 6.54 17.82 6.61
CA GLU A 367 7.69 17.18 5.96
C GLU A 367 7.25 16.18 4.87
N ASP A 368 6.29 15.31 5.17
CA ASP A 368 5.77 14.30 4.25
C ASP A 368 5.06 14.95 3.05
N LEU A 369 4.33 16.06 3.24
CA LEU A 369 3.71 16.82 2.15
C LEU A 369 4.77 17.34 1.17
N SER A 370 5.82 17.98 1.69
CA SER A 370 6.94 18.50 0.89
C SER A 370 7.69 17.38 0.17
N SER A 371 8.05 16.32 0.90
CA SER A 371 8.78 15.16 0.39
C SER A 371 8.01 14.45 -0.73
N HIS A 372 6.71 14.23 -0.55
CA HIS A 372 5.89 13.61 -1.58
C HIS A 372 5.69 14.52 -2.79
N LEU A 373 5.58 15.83 -2.61
CA LEU A 373 5.47 16.78 -3.72
C LEU A 373 6.75 16.79 -4.56
N HIS A 374 7.91 16.85 -3.90
CA HIS A 374 9.19 16.78 -4.58
C HIS A 374 9.34 15.47 -5.36
N GLY A 375 9.12 14.32 -4.70
CA GLY A 375 9.24 13.03 -5.36
C GLY A 375 8.22 12.83 -6.49
N ARG A 376 7.05 13.47 -6.43
CA ARG A 376 6.12 13.49 -7.55
C ARG A 376 6.68 14.28 -8.74
N ARG A 377 7.24 15.48 -8.50
CA ARG A 377 7.82 16.30 -9.57
C ARG A 377 9.00 15.62 -10.25
N GLU A 378 9.85 14.92 -9.49
CA GLU A 378 10.94 14.11 -10.04
C GLU A 378 10.42 12.99 -10.94
N LEU A 379 9.36 12.31 -10.51
CA LEU A 379 8.69 11.28 -11.32
C LEU A 379 8.16 11.91 -12.62
N GLU A 380 7.40 12.99 -12.55
CA GLU A 380 6.90 13.72 -13.73
C GLU A 380 8.02 14.17 -14.68
N ALA A 381 9.13 14.69 -14.14
CA ALA A 381 10.29 15.11 -14.91
C ALA A 381 10.99 13.92 -15.62
N SER A 382 11.14 12.79 -14.91
CA SER A 382 11.70 11.56 -15.50
C SER A 382 10.85 11.06 -16.67
N PHE A 383 9.53 11.23 -16.61
CA PHE A 383 8.65 10.87 -17.72
C PHE A 383 8.69 11.89 -18.88
N GLY A 384 8.85 13.18 -18.58
CA GLY A 384 8.97 14.23 -19.59
C GLY A 384 10.23 14.09 -20.46
N ALA A 385 11.36 13.66 -19.89
CA ALA A 385 12.60 13.44 -20.63
C ALA A 385 12.48 12.31 -21.68
N HIS A 386 11.70 11.27 -21.38
CA HIS A 386 11.49 10.10 -22.26
C HIS A 386 10.39 10.29 -23.33
N ALA A 387 9.72 11.45 -23.38
CA ALA A 387 8.77 11.76 -24.46
C ALA A 387 9.47 12.23 -25.75
N SER A 388 10.77 12.55 -25.68
CA SER A 388 11.60 13.10 -26.77
C SER A 388 12.44 12.06 -27.52
N GLU A 389 12.48 10.80 -27.09
CA GLU A 389 13.21 9.72 -27.78
C GLU A 389 12.24 8.76 -28.47
N PRO A 390 12.49 8.36 -29.73
CA PRO A 390 11.67 7.37 -30.42
C PRO A 390 11.77 6.01 -29.72
N ALA A 391 10.63 5.35 -29.60
CA ALA A 391 10.40 4.17 -28.79
C ALA A 391 11.22 2.96 -29.25
N GLU A 392 12.32 2.66 -28.56
CA GLU A 392 12.95 1.32 -28.56
C GLU A 392 13.81 1.12 -27.30
N ALA A 393 13.17 0.83 -26.16
CA ALA A 393 13.71 0.00 -25.07
C ALA A 393 12.70 -0.12 -23.91
N PRO A 394 12.62 -1.28 -23.22
CA PRO A 394 11.86 -1.40 -21.99
C PRO A 394 12.47 -0.49 -20.91
N ILE A 395 11.63 0.36 -20.32
CA ILE A 395 11.98 1.34 -19.29
C ILE A 395 12.65 0.64 -18.10
N VAL A 396 13.96 0.90 -17.93
CA VAL A 396 14.68 0.62 -16.69
C VAL A 396 14.39 1.79 -15.74
N LEU A 397 13.54 1.57 -14.74
CA LEU A 397 13.38 2.52 -13.63
C LEU A 397 14.76 2.70 -12.96
N PRO A 398 15.23 3.94 -12.72
CA PRO A 398 16.44 4.15 -11.95
C PRO A 398 16.24 3.58 -10.54
N GLY A 399 16.91 2.46 -10.28
CA GLY A 399 17.01 1.90 -8.93
C GLY A 399 17.83 2.84 -8.06
N ARG A 400 17.17 3.55 -7.14
CA ARG A 400 17.59 3.83 -5.75
C ARG A 400 16.77 4.96 -5.13
N LEU A 401 15.95 4.59 -4.16
CA LEU A 401 15.77 5.36 -2.92
C LEU A 401 15.70 4.36 -1.76
N GLU A 402 16.77 3.58 -1.62
CA GLU A 402 17.20 3.10 -0.30
C GLU A 402 18.17 4.14 0.25
N ARG A 403 17.66 5.00 1.13
CA ARG A 403 18.34 5.52 2.31
C ARG A 403 17.30 6.14 3.25
N ALA A 404 17.44 5.78 4.52
CA ALA A 404 16.79 6.28 5.73
C ALA A 404 15.48 5.60 6.21
N MET A 405 15.66 4.83 7.30
CA MET A 405 14.72 4.32 8.33
C MET A 405 14.11 2.92 8.16
#